data_AF-A0A2E7EXR0-F1
#
_entry.id   AF-A0A2E7EXR0-F1
#
_cell.length_a   1.000
_cell.length_b   1.000
_cell.length_c   1.000
_cell.angle_alpha   90.00
_cell.angle_beta   90.00
_cell.angle_gamma   90.00
#
_symmetry.space_group_name_H-M   'P 1'
#
loop_
_entity.id
_entity.type
_entity.pdbx_description
1 polymer ?
#
loop_
_entity_poly.entity_id
_entity_poly.type
_entity_poly.pdbx_seq_one_letter_code
_entity_poly.pdbx_strand_id
1 'polypeptide(L)'
;MSVPLAAFGMLAMSVVAGCATTVDPCSTAGIDRRVSSTLSDFARANRADLNEVKRAVAYFDGETVLGTMRIAQAVSALRRVASGFDEDVVPELQAISQQCGTAGNMREIFIDFLRDEGFNNRVLEWVDDFRFDFEA
;
A
#
# COMPACT_ATOMS: atom_id res chain seq x y z
N MET A 1 -39.11 -46.10 -48.27
CA MET A 1 -39.72 -44.77 -48.44
C MET A 1 -39.18 -43.85 -47.33
N SER A 2 -38.63 -42.70 -47.71
CA SER A 2 -38.44 -41.46 -46.92
C SER A 2 -37.39 -41.41 -45.78
N VAL A 3 -36.23 -40.83 -46.10
CA VAL A 3 -35.19 -40.19 -45.24
C VAL A 3 -35.70 -38.78 -44.79
N PRO A 4 -35.02 -37.85 -44.03
CA PRO A 4 -33.65 -37.81 -43.44
C PRO A 4 -33.45 -36.95 -42.13
N LEU A 5 -32.17 -36.66 -41.80
CA LEU A 5 -31.59 -35.41 -41.23
C LEU A 5 -31.08 -35.37 -39.76
N ALA A 6 -29.75 -35.53 -39.64
CA ALA A 6 -28.74 -34.62 -39.03
C ALA A 6 -28.99 -33.87 -37.71
N ALA A 7 -28.04 -34.01 -36.76
CA ALA A 7 -27.50 -32.97 -35.86
C ALA A 7 -26.32 -33.59 -35.06
N PHE A 8 -25.03 -33.32 -35.33
CA PHE A 8 -24.26 -32.12 -34.93
C PHE A 8 -24.66 -31.54 -33.57
N GLY A 9 -23.77 -31.64 -32.57
CA GLY A 9 -24.00 -31.09 -31.24
C GLY A 9 -22.74 -31.08 -30.39
N MET A 10 -21.90 -30.08 -30.63
CA MET A 10 -20.66 -29.72 -29.91
C MET A 10 -20.66 -30.07 -28.41
N LEU A 11 -19.58 -30.72 -27.97
CA LEU A 11 -19.11 -30.65 -26.59
C LEU A 11 -18.91 -29.17 -26.23
N ALA A 12 -19.84 -28.65 -25.45
CA ALA A 12 -19.76 -27.32 -24.88
C ALA A 12 -18.50 -27.24 -24.02
N MET A 13 -17.48 -26.55 -24.52
CA MET A 13 -16.45 -25.94 -23.69
C MET A 13 -17.20 -25.03 -22.71
N SER A 14 -17.32 -25.48 -21.47
CA SER A 14 -17.68 -24.66 -20.34
C SER A 14 -16.57 -23.64 -20.12
N VAL A 15 -16.55 -22.59 -20.94
CA VAL A 15 -15.97 -21.30 -20.59
C VAL A 15 -16.73 -20.87 -19.35
N VAL A 16 -16.15 -21.12 -18.19
CA VAL A 16 -16.48 -20.37 -16.99
C VAL A 16 -16.07 -18.95 -17.33
N ALA A 17 -16.99 -18.21 -17.92
CA ALA A 17 -17.00 -16.76 -17.88
C ALA A 17 -17.18 -16.41 -16.41
N GLY A 18 -16.08 -16.50 -15.64
CA GLY A 18 -15.97 -15.76 -14.42
C GLY A 18 -16.18 -14.32 -14.86
N CYS A 19 -17.32 -13.75 -14.51
CA CYS A 19 -17.51 -12.31 -14.54
C CYS A 19 -16.53 -11.74 -13.51
N ALA A 20 -15.25 -11.67 -13.88
CA ALA A 20 -14.36 -10.68 -13.34
C ALA A 20 -15.04 -9.37 -13.71
N THR A 21 -15.74 -8.75 -12.77
CA THR A 21 -16.05 -7.33 -12.86
C THR A 21 -14.70 -6.65 -13.03
N THR A 22 -14.30 -6.43 -14.28
CA THR A 22 -13.13 -5.64 -14.63
C THR A 22 -13.51 -4.22 -14.28
N VAL A 23 -13.33 -3.88 -13.00
CA VAL A 23 -13.43 -2.50 -12.54
C VAL A 23 -12.45 -1.72 -13.40
N ASP A 24 -12.93 -0.64 -14.02
CA ASP A 24 -12.10 0.23 -14.84
C ASP A 24 -10.87 0.65 -14.00
N PRO A 25 -9.64 0.35 -14.45
CA PRO A 25 -8.43 0.62 -13.69
C PRO A 25 -8.24 2.10 -13.39
N CYS A 26 -8.83 2.99 -14.21
CA CYS A 26 -8.78 4.44 -14.00
C CYS A 26 -10.07 5.03 -13.41
N SER A 27 -11.05 4.19 -13.06
CA SER A 27 -12.14 4.63 -12.18
C SER A 27 -11.62 4.83 -10.76
N THR A 28 -12.28 5.69 -9.99
CA THR A 28 -11.94 5.94 -8.56
C THR A 28 -11.81 4.62 -7.78
N ALA A 29 -12.77 3.71 -7.91
CA ALA A 29 -12.74 2.41 -7.24
C ALA A 29 -11.63 1.47 -7.73
N GLY A 30 -11.15 1.64 -8.97
CA GLY A 30 -10.02 0.90 -9.54
C GLY A 30 -8.69 1.39 -8.97
N ILE A 31 -8.50 2.71 -8.97
CA ILE A 31 -7.32 3.39 -8.42
C ILE A 31 -7.21 3.11 -6.92
N ASP A 32 -8.29 3.34 -6.15
CA ASP A 32 -8.30 3.12 -4.70
C ASP A 32 -7.96 1.68 -4.33
N ARG A 33 -8.49 0.70 -5.10
CA ARG A 33 -8.17 -0.72 -4.89
C ARG A 33 -6.69 -1.00 -5.14
N ARG A 34 -6.11 -0.42 -6.19
CA ARG A 34 -4.70 -0.63 -6.54
C ARG A 34 -3.78 0.00 -5.51
N VAL A 35 -4.02 1.26 -5.15
CA VAL A 35 -3.29 1.97 -4.10
C VAL A 35 -3.37 1.22 -2.76
N SER A 36 -4.57 0.86 -2.31
CA SER A 36 -4.75 0.13 -1.04
C SER A 36 -4.09 -1.26 -1.05
N SER A 37 -4.10 -1.96 -2.19
CA SER A 37 -3.39 -3.23 -2.32
C SER A 37 -1.89 -3.04 -2.17
N THR A 38 -1.31 -2.07 -2.88
CA THR A 38 0.13 -1.75 -2.80
C THR A 38 0.53 -1.36 -1.39
N LEU A 39 -0.24 -0.49 -0.72
CA LEU A 39 0.00 -0.10 0.67
C LEU A 39 -0.11 -1.28 1.64
N SER A 40 -1.09 -2.17 1.44
CA SER A 40 -1.23 -3.38 2.27
C SER A 40 -0.04 -4.33 2.10
N ASP A 41 0.46 -4.51 0.88
CA ASP A 41 1.61 -5.39 0.62
C ASP A 41 2.90 -4.77 1.17
N PHE A 42 3.04 -3.46 1.02
CA PHE A 42 4.11 -2.68 1.64
C PHE A 42 4.10 -2.80 3.18
N ALA A 43 2.94 -2.68 3.82
CA ALA A 43 2.79 -2.87 5.27
C ALA A 43 3.23 -4.26 5.73
N ARG A 44 2.85 -5.29 4.96
CA ARG A 44 3.21 -6.69 5.27
C ARG A 44 4.71 -6.91 5.16
N ALA A 45 5.35 -6.38 4.12
CA ALA A 45 6.79 -6.47 3.93
C ALA A 45 7.57 -5.74 5.04
N ASN A 46 7.07 -4.58 5.48
CA ASN A 46 7.73 -3.72 6.46
C ASN A 46 7.24 -3.89 7.90
N ARG A 47 6.44 -4.94 8.17
CA ARG A 47 5.78 -5.17 9.47
C ARG A 47 6.75 -5.15 10.65
N ALA A 48 7.97 -5.66 10.47
CA ALA A 48 8.98 -5.69 11.53
C ALA A 48 9.39 -4.27 11.97
N ASP A 49 9.68 -3.40 10.99
CA ASP A 49 10.08 -2.02 11.23
C ASP A 49 8.90 -1.18 11.73
N LEU A 50 7.71 -1.35 11.15
CA LEU A 50 6.49 -0.71 11.64
C LEU A 50 6.22 -1.04 13.11
N ASN A 51 6.39 -2.30 13.51
CA ASN A 51 6.23 -2.73 14.89
C ASN A 51 7.33 -2.17 15.81
N GLU A 52 8.56 -2.02 15.33
CA GLU A 52 9.65 -1.40 16.11
C GLU A 52 9.32 0.05 16.43
N VAL A 53 8.86 0.82 15.44
CA VAL A 53 8.44 2.20 15.65
C VAL A 53 7.26 2.27 16.63
N LYS A 54 6.22 1.44 16.44
CA LYS A 54 5.05 1.37 17.35
C LYS A 54 5.45 1.06 18.80
N ARG A 55 6.41 0.16 19.02
CA ARG A 55 6.90 -0.17 20.38
C ARG A 55 7.67 0.97 21.03
N ALA A 56 8.45 1.71 20.24
CA ALA A 56 9.27 2.79 20.76
C ALA A 56 8.45 3.96 21.31
N VAL A 57 7.21 4.14 20.83
CA VAL A 57 6.28 5.18 21.30
C VAL A 57 6.04 5.14 22.80
N ALA A 58 6.01 3.94 23.39
CA ALA A 58 5.84 3.75 24.83
C ALA A 58 7.00 4.35 25.66
N TYR A 59 8.14 4.61 25.04
CA TYR A 59 9.33 5.18 25.68
C TYR A 59 9.47 6.69 25.45
N PHE A 60 8.59 7.31 24.66
CA PHE A 60 8.64 8.76 24.41
C PHE A 60 8.30 9.60 25.64
N ASP A 61 7.64 9.04 26.66
CA ASP A 61 7.36 9.73 27.94
C ASP A 61 8.40 9.44 29.04
N GLY A 62 9.37 8.54 28.79
CA GLY A 62 10.33 8.08 29.78
C GLY A 62 11.76 8.48 29.42
N GLU A 63 12.21 9.65 29.90
CA GLU A 63 13.61 10.11 29.81
C GLU A 63 14.56 9.18 30.59
N THR A 64 14.92 8.06 29.97
CA THR A 64 15.95 7.14 30.44
C THR A 64 16.92 6.86 29.30
N VAL A 65 18.18 6.51 29.61
CA VAL A 65 19.20 6.16 28.58
C VAL A 65 18.72 5.00 27.69
N LEU A 66 17.99 4.05 28.27
CA LEU A 66 17.35 2.97 27.52
C LEU A 66 16.24 3.49 26.60
N GLY A 67 15.46 4.47 27.04
CA GLY A 67 14.47 5.16 26.22
C GLY A 67 15.12 5.84 25.01
N THR A 68 16.21 6.57 25.20
CA THR A 68 16.91 7.27 24.09
C THR A 68 17.47 6.32 23.04
N MET A 69 18.00 5.14 23.43
CA MET A 69 18.42 4.12 22.46
C MET A 69 17.26 3.54 21.67
N ARG A 70 16.12 3.26 22.33
CA ARG A 70 14.90 2.77 21.66
C ARG A 70 14.35 3.78 20.67
N ILE A 71 14.40 5.06 21.02
CA ILE A 71 14.02 6.16 20.14
C ILE A 71 14.91 6.18 18.90
N ALA A 72 16.25 6.06 19.04
CA ALA A 72 17.16 6.02 17.90
C ALA A 72 16.94 4.81 16.98
N GLN A 73 16.61 3.64 17.55
CA GLN A 73 16.24 2.45 16.79
C GLN A 73 14.94 2.68 16.01
N ALA A 74 13.96 3.34 16.62
CA ALA A 74 12.71 3.72 15.97
C ALA A 74 12.92 4.68 14.81
N VAL A 75 13.77 5.71 14.96
CA VAL A 75 14.15 6.58 13.82
C VAL A 75 14.68 5.75 12.67
N SER A 76 15.60 4.83 12.99
CA SER A 76 16.27 4.03 11.98
C SER A 76 15.29 3.10 11.26
N ALA A 77 14.33 2.51 12.00
CA ALA A 77 13.25 1.72 11.44
C ALA A 77 12.31 2.57 10.57
N LEU A 78 11.90 3.74 11.06
CA LEU A 78 11.04 4.66 10.30
C LEU A 78 11.71 5.15 9.01
N ARG A 79 13.01 5.42 9.02
CA ARG A 79 13.77 5.75 7.81
C ARG A 79 13.80 4.61 6.79
N ARG A 80 13.91 3.36 7.25
CA ARG A 80 13.81 2.20 6.36
C ARG A 80 12.42 2.06 5.76
N VAL A 81 11.37 2.29 6.57
CA VAL A 81 9.99 2.34 6.06
C VAL A 81 9.84 3.45 5.02
N ALA A 82 10.35 4.66 5.28
CA ALA A 82 10.28 5.74 4.31
C ALA A 82 11.04 5.42 3.01
N SER A 83 12.25 4.86 3.10
CA SER A 83 13.03 4.41 1.93
C SER A 83 12.28 3.34 1.14
N GLY A 84 11.73 2.32 1.82
CA GLY A 84 10.94 1.29 1.17
C GLY A 84 9.66 1.84 0.53
N PHE A 85 9.05 2.86 1.12
CA PHE A 85 7.89 3.51 0.52
C PHE A 85 8.27 4.21 -0.80
N ASP A 86 9.42 4.88 -0.83
CA ASP A 86 9.98 5.49 -2.04
C ASP A 86 10.36 4.45 -3.10
N GLU A 87 10.87 3.29 -2.69
CA GLU A 87 11.29 2.22 -3.61
C GLU A 87 10.12 1.37 -4.13
N ASP A 88 9.12 1.08 -3.29
CA ASP A 88 8.07 0.11 -3.60
C ASP A 88 6.73 0.76 -3.97
N VAL A 89 6.37 1.88 -3.32
CA VAL A 89 5.04 2.50 -3.44
C VAL A 89 5.05 3.66 -4.41
N VAL A 90 6.04 4.56 -4.31
CA VAL A 90 6.12 5.75 -5.18
C VAL A 90 6.13 5.38 -6.66
N PRO A 91 6.88 4.38 -7.17
CA PRO A 91 6.89 4.06 -8.59
C PRO A 91 5.52 3.54 -9.07
N GLU A 92 4.80 2.81 -8.22
CA GLU A 92 3.46 2.33 -8.53
C GLU A 92 2.45 3.49 -8.56
N LEU A 93 2.54 4.43 -7.62
CA LEU A 93 1.75 5.66 -7.64
C LEU A 93 2.04 6.48 -8.90
N GLN A 94 3.30 6.60 -9.30
CA GLN A 94 3.66 7.26 -10.56
C GLN A 94 3.10 6.53 -11.77
N ALA A 95 3.13 5.20 -11.79
CA ALA A 95 2.54 4.41 -12.87
C ALA A 95 1.03 4.64 -12.98
N ILE A 96 0.32 4.71 -11.85
CA ILE A 96 -1.11 5.07 -11.80
C ILE A 96 -1.32 6.50 -12.32
N SER A 97 -0.47 7.46 -11.90
CA SER A 97 -0.53 8.84 -12.38
C SER A 97 -0.34 8.95 -13.90
N GLN A 98 0.65 8.26 -14.44
CA GLN A 98 0.94 8.23 -15.87
C GLN A 98 -0.18 7.57 -16.66
N GLN A 99 -0.82 6.53 -16.10
CA GLN A 99 -1.89 5.78 -16.77
C GLN A 99 -3.24 6.50 -16.70
N CYS A 100 -3.58 7.09 -15.56
CA CYS A 100 -4.92 7.59 -15.26
C CYS A 100 -4.98 9.11 -15.06
N GLY A 101 -3.85 9.82 -15.11
CA GLY A 101 -3.75 11.27 -14.94
C GLY A 101 -3.87 11.74 -13.48
N THR A 102 -3.93 10.81 -12.53
CA THR A 102 -4.03 11.13 -11.10
C THR A 102 -3.31 10.08 -10.26
N ALA A 103 -2.40 10.55 -9.43
CA ALA A 103 -2.00 9.89 -8.19
C ALA A 103 -1.87 11.02 -7.18
N GLY A 104 -2.49 10.86 -6.01
CA GLY A 104 -2.50 11.91 -4.99
C GLY A 104 -1.10 12.32 -4.54
N ASN A 105 -1.03 13.25 -3.60
CA ASN A 105 0.25 13.69 -3.03
C ASN A 105 0.91 12.53 -2.27
N MET A 106 2.11 12.10 -2.68
CA MET A 106 2.81 10.95 -2.09
C MET A 106 3.04 11.10 -0.59
N ARG A 107 3.34 12.33 -0.12
CA ARG A 107 3.52 12.62 1.30
C ARG A 107 2.22 12.46 2.07
N GLU A 108 1.10 12.96 1.53
CA GLU A 108 -0.21 12.78 2.15
C GLU A 108 -0.58 11.30 2.22
N ILE A 109 -0.36 10.54 1.13
CA ILE A 109 -0.58 9.09 1.09
C ILE A 109 0.29 8.36 2.12
N PHE A 110 1.55 8.76 2.30
CA PHE A 110 2.43 8.18 3.31
C PHE A 110 1.96 8.48 4.75
N ILE A 111 1.53 9.71 5.02
CA ILE A 111 1.00 10.10 6.34
C ILE A 111 -0.31 9.35 6.64
N ASP A 112 -1.21 9.24 5.66
CA ASP A 112 -2.46 8.49 5.78
C ASP A 112 -2.19 7.00 5.98
N PHE A 113 -1.21 6.44 5.27
CA PHE A 113 -0.73 5.07 5.48
C PHE A 113 -0.27 4.84 6.93
N LEU A 114 0.54 5.73 7.50
CA LEU A 114 0.96 5.62 8.90
C LEU A 114 -0.24 5.75 9.84
N ARG A 115 -1.20 6.64 9.54
CA ARG A 115 -2.42 6.75 10.35
C ARG A 115 -3.22 5.45 10.35
N ASP A 116 -3.40 4.81 9.19
CA ASP A 116 -4.12 3.55 9.02
C ASP A 116 -3.41 2.37 9.69
N GLU A 117 -2.08 2.40 9.71
CA GLU A 117 -1.27 1.44 10.46
C GLU A 117 -1.40 1.61 11.99
N GLY A 118 -2.10 2.64 12.46
CA GLY A 118 -2.34 2.88 13.89
C GLY A 118 -1.22 3.62 14.59
N PHE A 119 -0.42 4.38 13.84
CA PHE A 119 0.51 5.34 14.44
C PHE A 119 -0.28 6.50 15.07
N ASN A 120 0.06 6.86 16.32
CA ASN A 120 -0.58 7.95 17.01
C ASN A 120 -0.07 9.32 16.52
N ASN A 121 -0.79 10.39 16.84
CA ASN A 121 -0.45 11.74 16.41
C ASN A 121 0.98 12.16 16.82
N ARG A 122 1.53 11.61 17.91
CA ARG A 122 2.89 11.91 18.36
C ARG A 122 3.96 11.38 17.42
N VAL A 123 3.77 10.18 16.86
CA VAL A 123 4.66 9.67 15.81
C VAL A 123 4.47 10.46 14.52
N LEU A 124 3.22 10.83 14.19
CA LEU A 124 2.93 11.61 12.99
C LEU A 124 3.54 13.02 13.06
N GLU A 125 3.50 13.70 14.21
CA GLU A 125 4.21 14.97 14.45
C GLU A 125 5.72 14.83 14.27
N TRP A 126 6.27 13.68 14.68
CA TRP A 126 7.68 13.39 14.52
C TRP A 126 8.06 13.11 13.06
N VAL A 127 7.18 12.42 12.34
CA VAL A 127 7.30 12.21 10.89
C VAL A 127 7.21 13.53 10.14
N ASP A 128 6.40 14.48 10.58
CA ASP A 128 6.29 15.82 9.97
C ASP A 128 7.56 16.67 10.19
N ASP A 129 8.20 16.51 11.36
CA ASP A 129 9.49 17.15 11.67
C ASP A 129 10.66 16.56 10.85
N PHE A 130 10.62 15.24 10.58
CA PHE A 130 11.52 14.63 9.61
C PHE A 130 11.07 14.95 8.18
N ARG A 131 11.81 15.83 7.50
CA ARG A 131 11.61 16.05 6.06
C ARG A 131 11.97 14.79 5.27
N PHE A 132 10.99 13.91 5.10
CA PHE A 132 11.02 12.87 4.09
C PHE A 132 10.74 13.53 2.74
N ASP A 133 11.82 13.71 1.99
CA ASP A 133 11.78 14.13 0.61
C ASP A 133 11.66 12.86 -0.23
N PHE A 134 10.44 12.52 -0.61
CA PHE A 134 10.17 11.48 -1.62
C PHE A 134 10.46 12.10 -2.98
N GLU A 135 11.38 11.51 -3.75
CA GLU A 135 11.72 12.01 -5.09
C GLU A 135 10.65 11.51 -6.08
N ALA A 136 9.98 12.45 -6.74
CA ALA A 136 8.98 12.17 -7.78
C ALA A 136 9.62 12.08 -9.16
#